data_AF-A0A484GLK0-F1
#
_entry.id   AF-A0A484GLK0-F1
#
_cell.length_a   1.000
_cell.length_b   1.000
_cell.length_c   1.000
_cell.angle_alpha   90.00
_cell.angle_beta   90.00
_cell.angle_gamma   90.00
#
_symmetry.space_group_name_H-M   'P 1'
#
loop_
_entity.id
_entity.type
_entity.pdbx_description
1 polymer ?
#
loop_
_entity_poly.entity_id
_entity_poly.type
_entity_poly.pdbx_seq_one_letter_code
_entity_poly.pdbx_strand_id
1 'polypeptide(L)'
;QQILNCALDDIEWFVARLQKAAEAFKQLNQRKKGKKKGKKGPAGAGQGVGGTGQGRGIGVDTGVEVGSPVATEWSKAQSQRVGNTRLRPDPPGQRRAGQAHPPTPCPEGVLTLRARPPSEAEFVDCFRKTKLAINLLAKLQKHIQNPSAAELVHFLFGPLDLIVSTCGGPDIARSVYSPLLSRDTVGFLRGHLVPKEMVLWESLGETWTRPRSEWPREPQVPPYVPKFQSGWEPPLDVLQEAPWEVEGLASAPADEPTPVSRTSFRNSPKHGLASEPTPQGDVLPQVGSPHAHRGYEPTPAMAKYVKVLYDFTARNANELSVLKDEVLEV
;
A
#
# COMPACT_ATOMS: atom_id res chain seq x y z
N GLN A 1 6.82 -2.86 7.54
CA GLN A 1 6.45 -4.16 6.95
C GLN A 1 5.04 -4.63 7.36
N GLN A 2 4.65 -4.54 8.64
CA GLN A 2 3.31 -4.93 9.10
C GLN A 2 2.15 -4.27 8.34
N ILE A 3 2.21 -2.95 8.11
CA ILE A 3 1.18 -2.19 7.36
C ILE A 3 0.95 -2.78 5.96
N LEU A 4 2.03 -3.15 5.27
CA LEU A 4 1.96 -3.74 3.94
C LEU A 4 1.27 -5.11 3.99
N ASN A 5 1.59 -5.94 4.98
CA ASN A 5 0.95 -7.25 5.13
C ASN A 5 -0.55 -7.11 5.40
N CYS A 6 -0.96 -6.22 6.32
CA CYS A 6 -2.37 -5.98 6.58
C CYS A 6 -3.12 -5.44 5.36
N ALA A 7 -2.50 -4.55 4.58
CA ALA A 7 -3.09 -4.05 3.34
C ALA A 7 -3.30 -5.18 2.31
N LEU A 8 -2.31 -6.07 2.14
CA LEU A 8 -2.44 -7.19 1.21
C LEU A 8 -3.47 -8.24 1.66
N ASP A 9 -3.52 -8.56 2.96
CA ASP A 9 -4.50 -9.49 3.51
C ASP A 9 -5.94 -8.97 3.30
N ASP A 10 -6.18 -7.69 3.52
CA ASP A 10 -7.49 -7.06 3.28
C ASP A 10 -7.88 -7.06 1.78
N ILE A 11 -6.91 -6.85 0.89
CA ILE A 11 -7.13 -6.93 -0.57
C ILE A 11 -7.47 -8.36 -0.98
N GLU A 12 -6.71 -9.35 -0.51
CA GLU A 12 -6.98 -10.77 -0.78
C GLU A 12 -8.39 -11.14 -0.29
N TRP A 13 -8.73 -10.75 0.94
CA TRP A 13 -10.06 -11.01 1.49
C TRP A 13 -11.17 -10.39 0.64
N PHE A 14 -10.97 -9.15 0.19
CA PHE A 14 -11.94 -8.46 -0.64
C PHE A 14 -12.14 -9.17 -1.99
N VAL A 15 -11.05 -9.58 -2.64
CA VAL A 15 -11.08 -10.31 -3.91
C VAL A 15 -11.74 -11.68 -3.75
N ALA A 16 -11.40 -12.43 -2.69
CA ALA A 16 -12.03 -13.72 -2.41
C ALA A 16 -13.53 -13.57 -2.17
N ARG A 17 -13.96 -12.51 -1.48
CA ARG A 17 -15.39 -12.20 -1.30
C ARG A 17 -16.06 -11.84 -2.62
N LEU A 18 -15.40 -11.05 -3.47
CA LEU A 18 -15.89 -10.65 -4.79
C LEU A 18 -16.17 -11.87 -5.67
N GLN A 19 -15.23 -12.80 -5.73
CA GLN A 19 -15.36 -14.06 -6.48
C GLN A 19 -16.50 -14.94 -5.93
N LYS A 20 -16.60 -15.08 -4.61
CA LYS A 20 -17.70 -15.82 -3.97
C LYS A 20 -19.06 -15.22 -4.29
N ALA A 21 -19.18 -13.89 -4.29
CA ALA A 21 -20.42 -13.21 -4.63
C ALA A 21 -20.80 -13.41 -6.11
N ALA A 22 -19.83 -13.32 -7.01
CA ALA A 22 -20.04 -13.58 -8.43
C ALA A 22 -20.53 -15.01 -8.70
N GLU A 23 -19.92 -15.99 -8.04
CA GLU A 23 -20.32 -17.40 -8.16
C GLU A 23 -21.72 -17.65 -7.58
N ALA A 24 -22.03 -17.09 -6.41
CA ALA A 24 -23.37 -17.17 -5.82
C ALA A 24 -24.44 -16.55 -6.74
N PHE A 25 -24.12 -15.43 -7.41
CA PHE A 25 -25.00 -14.79 -8.37
C PHE A 25 -25.24 -15.65 -9.62
N LYS A 26 -24.20 -16.29 -10.15
CA LYS A 26 -24.32 -17.25 -11.28
C LYS A 26 -25.26 -18.41 -10.92
N GLN A 27 -25.09 -19.01 -9.75
CA GLN A 27 -25.95 -20.10 -9.27
C GLN A 27 -27.41 -19.67 -9.10
N LEU A 28 -27.63 -18.47 -8.55
CA LEU A 28 -28.97 -17.90 -8.39
C LEU A 28 -29.67 -17.71 -9.74
N ASN A 29 -28.94 -17.23 -10.75
CA ASN A 29 -29.46 -17.06 -12.11
C ASN A 29 -29.77 -18.39 -12.81
N GLN A 30 -28.92 -19.41 -12.64
CA GLN A 30 -29.18 -20.75 -13.17
C GLN A 30 -30.46 -21.36 -12.55
N ARG A 31 -30.65 -21.22 -11.24
CA ARG A 31 -31.87 -21.69 -10.55
C ARG A 31 -33.13 -20.97 -11.03
N LYS A 32 -33.07 -19.65 -11.27
CA LYS A 32 -34.19 -18.90 -11.87
C LYS A 32 -34.54 -19.39 -13.28
N LYS A 33 -33.54 -19.68 -14.12
CA LYS A 33 -33.75 -20.25 -15.46
C LYS A 33 -34.36 -21.66 -15.39
N GLY A 34 -33.89 -22.50 -14.46
CA GLY A 34 -34.45 -23.84 -14.22
C GLY A 34 -35.92 -23.81 -13.80
N LYS A 35 -36.29 -22.93 -12.86
CA LYS A 35 -37.70 -22.73 -12.44
C LYS A 35 -38.59 -22.25 -13.60
N LYS A 36 -38.09 -21.39 -14.49
CA LYS A 36 -38.84 -20.91 -15.67
C LYS A 36 -39.05 -22.01 -16.73
N LYS A 37 -38.13 -22.96 -16.84
CA LYS A 37 -38.24 -24.12 -17.74
C LYS A 37 -39.19 -25.19 -17.17
N GLY A 38 -39.17 -25.43 -15.86
CA GLY A 38 -40.10 -26.35 -15.18
C GLY A 38 -41.56 -25.86 -15.16
N LYS A 39 -41.81 -24.55 -15.23
CA LYS A 39 -43.16 -23.96 -15.36
C LYS A 39 -43.73 -24.03 -16.79
N LYS A 40 -42.94 -24.46 -17.78
CA LYS A 40 -43.38 -24.77 -19.15
C LYS A 40 -43.42 -26.30 -19.37
N GLY A 41 -44.27 -26.99 -18.62
CA GLY A 41 -44.77 -28.33 -18.98
C GLY A 41 -45.94 -28.21 -19.98
N PRO A 42 -46.31 -29.27 -20.72
CA PRO A 42 -46.94 -29.14 -22.04
C PRO A 42 -48.36 -28.58 -21.92
N ALA A 43 -48.56 -27.37 -22.43
CA ALA A 43 -49.90 -26.88 -22.72
C ALA A 43 -50.32 -27.47 -24.07
N GLY A 44 -51.34 -28.31 -24.04
CA GLY A 44 -52.08 -28.71 -25.22
C GLY A 44 -52.60 -27.49 -25.99
N ALA A 45 -52.65 -27.66 -27.31
CA ALA A 45 -53.21 -26.82 -28.35
C ALA A 45 -53.99 -25.54 -27.96
N GLY A 46 -53.58 -24.40 -28.54
CA GLY A 46 -54.38 -23.19 -28.59
C GLY A 46 -53.69 -22.07 -29.38
N GLN A 47 -54.23 -21.75 -30.57
CA GLN A 47 -53.84 -20.63 -31.43
C GLN A 47 -54.06 -19.27 -30.73
N GLY A 48 -53.29 -18.24 -31.11
CA GLY A 48 -53.68 -16.84 -30.84
C GLY A 48 -52.55 -15.81 -30.74
N VAL A 49 -52.26 -15.17 -31.88
CA VAL A 49 -52.04 -13.72 -32.14
C VAL A 49 -51.29 -12.84 -31.11
N GLY A 50 -50.20 -12.22 -31.60
CA GLY A 50 -49.92 -10.78 -31.52
C GLY A 50 -49.53 -10.15 -30.17
N GLY A 51 -48.34 -9.52 -30.12
CA GLY A 51 -47.99 -8.60 -29.03
C GLY A 51 -46.52 -8.21 -29.02
N THR A 52 -46.20 -7.10 -29.67
CA THR A 52 -44.94 -6.37 -29.55
C THR A 52 -44.77 -5.84 -28.13
N GLY A 53 -43.62 -6.09 -27.51
CA GLY A 53 -43.31 -5.66 -26.15
C GLY A 53 -41.80 -5.53 -25.95
N GLN A 54 -41.27 -4.38 -26.35
CA GLN A 54 -39.87 -4.03 -26.23
C GLN A 54 -39.54 -3.66 -24.78
N GLY A 55 -39.04 -4.63 -24.02
CA GLY A 55 -38.49 -4.41 -22.67
C GLY A 55 -36.96 -4.33 -22.74
N ARG A 56 -36.41 -3.12 -22.72
CA ARG A 56 -34.97 -2.88 -22.47
C ARG A 56 -34.67 -3.23 -21.01
N GLY A 57 -34.30 -4.49 -20.77
CA GLY A 57 -33.62 -4.88 -19.55
C GLY A 57 -32.13 -4.59 -19.71
N ILE A 58 -31.59 -3.73 -18.87
CA ILE A 58 -30.14 -3.49 -18.78
C ILE A 58 -29.53 -4.76 -18.16
N GLY A 59 -29.21 -5.73 -19.01
CA GLY A 59 -28.42 -6.89 -18.67
C GLY A 59 -26.96 -6.46 -18.64
N VAL A 60 -26.41 -6.28 -17.45
CA VAL A 60 -24.96 -6.21 -17.29
C VAL A 60 -24.43 -7.61 -17.55
N ASP A 61 -24.07 -7.88 -18.80
CA ASP A 61 -23.40 -9.10 -19.21
C ASP A 61 -21.93 -8.98 -18.79
N THR A 62 -21.66 -9.13 -17.50
CA THR A 62 -20.29 -9.25 -17.00
C THR A 62 -19.84 -10.68 -17.30
N GLY A 63 -19.46 -10.90 -18.56
CA GLY A 63 -18.71 -12.06 -19.02
C GLY A 63 -17.30 -12.05 -18.43
N VAL A 64 -17.20 -12.26 -17.12
CA VAL A 64 -15.93 -12.60 -16.47
C VAL A 64 -15.91 -14.12 -16.34
N GLU A 65 -15.09 -14.76 -17.18
CA GLU A 65 -14.72 -16.16 -17.02
C GLU A 65 -14.10 -16.34 -15.63
N VAL A 66 -14.84 -17.02 -14.75
CA VAL A 66 -14.41 -17.29 -13.37
C VAL A 66 -13.50 -18.50 -13.45
N GLY A 67 -12.21 -18.20 -13.56
CA GLY A 67 -11.14 -19.18 -13.64
C GLY A 67 -9.83 -18.53 -14.03
N SER A 68 -9.48 -17.39 -13.44
CA SER A 68 -8.16 -16.78 -13.70
C SER A 68 -7.11 -17.46 -12.79
N PRO A 69 -6.04 -18.06 -13.35
CA PRO A 69 -4.92 -18.66 -12.61
C PRO A 69 -4.29 -17.72 -11.58
N VAL A 70 -4.46 -16.41 -11.79
CA VAL A 70 -3.94 -15.30 -10.99
C VAL A 70 -4.30 -15.40 -9.51
N ALA A 71 -5.53 -15.78 -9.14
CA ALA A 71 -5.93 -15.81 -7.73
C ALA A 71 -5.27 -16.98 -6.96
N THR A 72 -5.03 -18.09 -7.66
CA THR A 72 -4.33 -19.26 -7.11
C THR A 72 -2.84 -18.98 -7.00
N GLU A 73 -2.25 -18.32 -8.00
CA GLU A 73 -0.86 -17.86 -7.98
C GLU A 73 -0.63 -16.82 -6.89
N TRP A 74 -1.57 -15.88 -6.69
CA TRP A 74 -1.56 -14.91 -5.59
C TRP A 74 -1.56 -15.57 -4.21
N SER A 75 -2.50 -16.48 -3.96
CA SER A 75 -2.61 -17.14 -2.65
C SER A 75 -1.39 -18.03 -2.37
N LYS A 76 -0.80 -18.64 -3.42
CA LYS A 76 0.50 -19.34 -3.32
C LYS A 76 1.67 -18.40 -3.05
N ALA A 77 1.75 -17.26 -3.74
CA ALA A 77 2.79 -16.25 -3.55
C ALA A 77 2.74 -15.64 -2.14
N GLN A 78 1.53 -15.48 -1.57
CA GLN A 78 1.33 -15.02 -0.20
C GLN A 78 1.74 -16.07 0.83
N SER A 79 1.49 -17.36 0.54
CA SER A 79 1.94 -18.47 1.39
C SER A 79 3.47 -18.60 1.45
N GLN A 80 4.19 -17.97 0.53
CA GLN A 80 5.66 -17.93 0.48
C GLN A 80 6.26 -16.64 1.06
N ARG A 81 5.44 -15.73 1.61
CA ARG A 81 5.92 -14.42 2.05
C ARG A 81 6.62 -14.43 3.42
N VAL A 82 7.85 -13.91 3.41
CA VAL A 82 8.69 -13.24 4.42
C VAL A 82 8.26 -13.35 5.90
N GLY A 83 9.00 -14.19 6.66
CA GLY A 83 9.36 -13.94 8.06
C GLY A 83 8.23 -13.90 9.09
N ASN A 84 7.85 -15.09 9.57
CA ASN A 84 7.37 -15.39 10.93
C ASN A 84 6.64 -14.26 11.70
N THR A 85 5.30 -14.24 11.67
CA THR A 85 4.47 -14.14 12.89
C THR A 85 3.04 -14.64 12.60
N ARG A 86 2.80 -15.95 12.69
CA ARG A 86 1.49 -16.49 13.05
C ARG A 86 1.63 -17.30 14.33
N LEU A 87 1.76 -16.60 15.45
CA LEU A 87 1.33 -17.15 16.73
C LEU A 87 -0.08 -16.62 16.98
N ARG A 88 -1.08 -17.41 16.56
CA ARG A 88 -2.41 -17.31 17.16
C ARG A 88 -2.39 -18.17 18.43
N PRO A 89 -2.75 -17.65 19.60
CA PRO A 89 -3.18 -18.52 20.68
C PRO A 89 -4.57 -19.05 20.36
N ASP A 90 -4.76 -20.36 20.50
CA ASP A 90 -6.08 -20.97 20.54
C ASP A 90 -6.91 -20.36 21.68
N PRO A 91 -8.19 -20.05 21.46
CA PRO A 91 -9.08 -19.70 22.56
C PRO A 91 -9.37 -20.96 23.41
N PRO A 92 -9.41 -20.86 24.75
CA PRO A 92 -9.67 -22.01 25.60
C PRO A 92 -11.11 -22.50 25.41
N GLY A 93 -11.25 -23.82 25.33
CA GLY A 93 -12.52 -24.50 25.14
C GLY A 93 -13.53 -24.17 26.23
N GLN A 94 -14.66 -23.57 25.83
CA GLN A 94 -15.84 -23.47 26.66
C GLN A 94 -16.76 -24.67 26.41
N ARG A 95 -17.09 -25.33 27.52
CA ARG A 95 -17.98 -26.50 27.60
C ARG A 95 -19.38 -26.15 27.09
N ARG A 96 -19.96 -27.11 26.36
CA ARG A 96 -21.36 -27.13 25.91
C ARG A 96 -22.33 -26.89 27.07
N ALA A 97 -23.15 -25.84 26.94
CA ALA A 97 -24.47 -25.77 27.53
C ALA A 97 -25.49 -25.68 26.38
N GLY A 98 -26.53 -26.52 26.45
CA GLY A 98 -27.50 -26.71 25.37
C GLY A 98 -28.28 -25.44 25.02
N GLN A 99 -28.46 -25.20 23.72
CA GLN A 99 -29.42 -24.24 23.20
C GLN A 99 -30.06 -24.78 21.92
N ALA A 100 -31.37 -24.60 21.85
CA ALA A 100 -32.27 -25.11 20.83
C ALA A 100 -31.89 -24.65 19.41
N HIS A 101 -32.12 -25.54 18.44
CA HIS A 101 -31.94 -25.26 17.01
C HIS A 101 -32.82 -24.08 16.56
N PRO A 102 -32.26 -22.99 16.00
CA PRO A 102 -33.05 -22.05 15.22
C PRO A 102 -33.46 -22.70 13.89
N PRO A 103 -34.59 -22.32 13.29
CA PRO A 103 -35.03 -22.89 12.02
C PRO A 103 -33.96 -22.63 10.96
N THR A 104 -33.54 -23.71 10.29
CA THR A 104 -32.60 -23.66 9.18
C THR A 104 -33.11 -22.63 8.16
N PRO A 105 -32.39 -21.52 7.91
CA PRO A 105 -32.84 -20.57 6.90
C PRO A 105 -32.86 -21.28 5.55
N CYS A 106 -33.97 -21.16 4.82
CA CYS A 106 -34.14 -21.75 3.51
C CYS A 106 -32.89 -21.47 2.66
N PRO A 107 -32.35 -22.44 1.89
CA PRO A 107 -31.13 -22.25 1.09
C PRO A 107 -31.17 -21.03 0.14
N GLU A 108 -32.37 -20.56 -0.20
CA GLU A 108 -32.58 -19.33 -0.99
C GLU A 108 -32.21 -18.04 -0.24
N GLY A 109 -32.41 -17.96 1.07
CA GLY A 109 -32.02 -16.80 1.88
C GLY A 109 -30.50 -16.66 2.00
N VAL A 110 -29.81 -17.79 2.18
CA VAL A 110 -28.34 -17.84 2.32
C VAL A 110 -27.64 -17.48 1.01
N LEU A 111 -28.14 -17.96 -0.14
CA LEU A 111 -27.56 -17.63 -1.45
C LEU A 111 -27.78 -16.16 -1.82
N THR A 112 -28.95 -15.60 -1.50
CA THR A 112 -29.25 -14.19 -1.78
C THR A 112 -28.34 -13.26 -0.96
N LEU A 113 -28.04 -13.60 0.31
CA LEU A 113 -27.08 -12.85 1.13
C LEU A 113 -25.64 -12.97 0.60
N ARG A 114 -25.24 -14.16 0.13
CA ARG A 114 -23.89 -14.40 -0.42
C ARG A 114 -23.68 -13.77 -1.79
N ALA A 115 -24.73 -13.56 -2.57
CA ALA A 115 -24.68 -12.95 -3.89
C ALA A 115 -24.68 -11.40 -3.85
N ARG A 116 -24.74 -10.79 -2.67
CA ARG A 116 -24.73 -9.32 -2.54
C ARG A 116 -23.37 -8.77 -3.02
N PRO A 117 -23.35 -7.88 -4.02
CA PRO A 117 -22.11 -7.24 -4.44
C PRO A 117 -21.59 -6.32 -3.34
N PRO A 118 -20.26 -6.11 -3.23
CA PRO A 118 -19.72 -5.08 -2.36
C PRO A 118 -20.33 -3.71 -2.66
N SER A 119 -20.47 -2.88 -1.63
CA SER A 119 -20.85 -1.49 -1.80
C SER A 119 -19.71 -0.66 -2.38
N GLU A 120 -20.04 0.48 -3.00
CA GLU A 120 -19.06 1.41 -3.56
C GLU A 120 -17.99 1.84 -2.55
N ALA A 121 -18.38 2.10 -1.29
CA ALA A 121 -17.46 2.45 -0.22
C ALA A 121 -16.40 1.35 0.04
N GLU A 122 -16.77 0.07 -0.11
CA GLU A 122 -15.84 -1.05 0.06
C GLU A 122 -14.89 -1.19 -1.14
N PHE A 123 -15.33 -0.85 -2.35
CA PHE A 123 -14.44 -0.73 -3.51
C PHE A 123 -13.44 0.41 -3.31
N VAL A 124 -13.92 1.60 -2.91
CA VAL A 124 -13.07 2.75 -2.61
C VAL A 124 -12.02 2.39 -1.56
N ASP A 125 -12.42 1.78 -0.44
CA ASP A 125 -11.50 1.35 0.61
C ASP A 125 -10.46 0.33 0.10
N CYS A 126 -10.88 -0.64 -0.73
CA CYS A 126 -9.96 -1.58 -1.36
C CYS A 126 -8.95 -0.87 -2.27
N PHE A 127 -9.38 0.07 -3.12
CA PHE A 127 -8.49 0.89 -3.94
C PHE A 127 -7.50 1.70 -3.10
N ARG A 128 -7.94 2.30 -1.99
CA ARG A 128 -7.05 3.02 -1.07
C ARG A 128 -5.97 2.10 -0.50
N LYS A 129 -6.33 0.88 -0.10
CA LYS A 129 -5.39 -0.14 0.39
C LYS A 129 -4.44 -0.61 -0.70
N THR A 130 -4.91 -0.74 -1.94
CA THR A 130 -4.05 -1.04 -3.10
C THR A 130 -3.02 0.06 -3.32
N LYS A 131 -3.42 1.34 -3.33
CA LYS A 131 -2.48 2.47 -3.46
C LYS A 131 -1.46 2.48 -2.32
N LEU A 132 -1.92 2.28 -1.08
CA LEU A 132 -1.04 2.19 0.09
C LEU A 132 -0.04 1.02 -0.03
N ALA A 133 -0.49 -0.15 -0.47
CA ALA A 133 0.37 -1.31 -0.66
C ALA A 133 1.44 -1.03 -1.73
N ILE A 134 1.08 -0.42 -2.86
CA ILE A 134 2.03 -0.06 -3.92
C ILE A 134 3.08 0.94 -3.42
N ASN A 135 2.66 2.00 -2.72
CA ASN A 135 3.55 2.96 -2.08
C ASN A 135 4.54 2.28 -1.11
N LEU A 136 4.07 1.34 -0.31
CA LEU A 136 4.89 0.59 0.64
C LEU A 136 5.83 -0.40 -0.07
N LEU A 137 5.40 -1.02 -1.17
CA LEU A 137 6.24 -1.91 -1.98
C LEU A 137 7.44 -1.14 -2.58
N ALA A 138 7.20 0.05 -3.12
CA ALA A 138 8.28 0.92 -3.62
C ALA A 138 9.22 1.34 -2.47
N LYS A 139 8.67 1.84 -1.35
CA LYS A 139 9.47 2.27 -0.19
C LYS A 139 10.34 1.15 0.39
N LEU A 140 9.82 -0.08 0.43
CA LEU A 140 10.47 -1.24 1.03
C LEU A 140 11.20 -2.12 0.01
N GLN A 141 11.32 -1.70 -1.26
CA GLN A 141 11.82 -2.55 -2.36
C GLN A 141 13.13 -3.26 -2.03
N LYS A 142 14.07 -2.58 -1.37
CA LYS A 142 15.40 -3.14 -1.01
C LYS A 142 15.36 -4.11 0.18
N HIS A 143 14.25 -4.12 0.94
CA HIS A 143 14.07 -4.90 2.15
C HIS A 143 13.15 -6.12 1.95
N ILE A 144 12.50 -6.23 0.80
CA ILE A 144 11.58 -7.32 0.46
C ILE A 144 12.26 -8.26 -0.52
N GLN A 145 12.38 -9.53 -0.12
CA GLN A 145 12.99 -10.59 -0.93
C GLN A 145 12.10 -11.83 -0.90
N ASN A 146 12.02 -12.54 -2.01
CA ASN A 146 11.34 -13.83 -2.18
C ASN A 146 9.88 -13.85 -1.68
N PRO A 147 8.91 -13.35 -2.46
CA PRO A 147 9.08 -12.63 -3.75
C PRO A 147 9.57 -11.18 -3.54
N SER A 148 10.26 -10.64 -4.54
CA SER A 148 10.70 -9.24 -4.60
C SER A 148 9.50 -8.27 -4.67
N ALA A 149 9.73 -7.00 -4.37
CA ALA A 149 8.66 -6.00 -4.45
C ALA A 149 8.09 -5.86 -5.87
N ALA A 150 8.90 -6.05 -6.92
CA ALA A 150 8.44 -6.02 -8.31
C ALA A 150 7.51 -7.18 -8.63
N GLU A 151 7.88 -8.41 -8.24
CA GLU A 151 7.02 -9.59 -8.37
C GLU A 151 5.69 -9.41 -7.62
N LEU A 152 5.74 -8.83 -6.42
CA LEU A 152 4.54 -8.52 -5.65
C LEU A 152 3.63 -7.48 -6.31
N VAL A 153 4.20 -6.51 -7.03
CA VAL A 153 3.40 -5.58 -7.85
C VAL A 153 2.71 -6.34 -8.98
N HIS A 154 3.42 -7.18 -9.73
CA HIS A 154 2.79 -8.00 -10.79
C HIS A 154 1.64 -8.86 -10.26
N PHE A 155 1.85 -9.47 -9.10
CA PHE A 155 0.81 -10.25 -8.44
C PHE A 155 -0.40 -9.39 -8.04
N LEU A 156 -0.20 -8.11 -7.72
CA LEU A 156 -1.28 -7.18 -7.34
C LEU A 156 -2.10 -6.67 -8.54
N PHE A 157 -1.51 -6.65 -9.74
CA PHE A 157 -2.19 -6.13 -10.94
C PHE A 157 -3.32 -7.03 -11.44
N GLY A 158 -3.24 -8.33 -11.22
CA GLY A 158 -4.33 -9.25 -11.52
C GLY A 158 -5.59 -9.03 -10.63
N PRO A 159 -5.44 -8.98 -9.29
CA PRO A 159 -6.47 -8.49 -8.37
C PRO A 159 -7.03 -7.12 -8.75
N LEU A 160 -6.17 -6.15 -9.08
CA LEU A 160 -6.59 -4.80 -9.46
C LEU A 160 -7.48 -4.81 -10.71
N ASP A 161 -7.09 -5.55 -11.75
CA ASP A 161 -7.87 -5.72 -12.99
C ASP A 161 -9.28 -6.28 -12.72
N LEU A 162 -9.36 -7.30 -11.85
CA LEU A 162 -10.62 -7.90 -11.44
C LEU A 162 -11.52 -6.92 -10.69
N ILE A 163 -10.95 -6.14 -9.76
CA ILE A 163 -11.70 -5.15 -8.98
C ILE A 163 -12.29 -4.07 -9.91
N VAL A 164 -11.47 -3.52 -10.81
CA VAL A 164 -11.87 -2.50 -11.80
C VAL A 164 -12.96 -3.03 -12.73
N SER A 165 -12.79 -4.26 -13.23
CA SER A 165 -13.78 -4.90 -14.09
C SER A 165 -15.12 -5.10 -13.39
N THR A 166 -15.11 -5.43 -12.09
CA THR A 166 -16.34 -5.74 -11.35
C THR A 166 -17.13 -4.50 -10.96
N CYS A 167 -16.45 -3.35 -10.79
CA CYS A 167 -17.13 -2.07 -10.56
C CYS A 167 -17.56 -1.35 -11.85
N GLY A 168 -17.47 -2.02 -13.00
CA GLY A 168 -17.95 -1.51 -14.29
C GLY A 168 -16.97 -0.59 -15.03
N GLY A 169 -15.71 -0.56 -14.63
CA GLY A 169 -14.67 0.27 -15.23
C GLY A 169 -13.88 1.10 -14.21
N PRO A 170 -12.96 1.97 -14.69
CA PRO A 170 -11.99 2.67 -13.85
C PRO A 170 -12.56 3.87 -13.09
N ASP A 171 -13.83 4.24 -13.27
CA ASP A 171 -14.37 5.52 -12.76
C ASP A 171 -14.37 5.61 -11.23
N ILE A 172 -14.68 4.51 -10.52
CA ILE A 172 -14.55 4.48 -9.07
C ILE A 172 -13.08 4.57 -8.66
N ALA A 173 -12.16 3.90 -9.35
CA ALA A 173 -10.73 4.00 -9.06
C ALA A 173 -10.19 5.43 -9.26
N ARG A 174 -10.65 6.11 -10.31
CA ARG A 174 -10.29 7.51 -10.64
C ARG A 174 -10.69 8.49 -9.54
N SER A 175 -11.78 8.23 -8.83
CA SER A 175 -12.24 9.09 -7.72
C SER A 175 -11.43 8.91 -6.42
N VAL A 176 -10.53 7.91 -6.36
CA VAL A 176 -9.73 7.63 -5.16
C VAL A 176 -8.44 8.45 -5.12
N TYR A 177 -8.50 9.60 -4.46
CA TYR A 177 -7.35 10.50 -4.28
C TYR A 177 -6.32 9.97 -3.27
N SER A 178 -6.75 9.65 -2.05
CA SER A 178 -5.86 9.35 -0.93
C SER A 178 -5.66 7.84 -0.73
N PRO A 179 -4.43 7.34 -0.50
CA PRO A 179 -3.18 8.08 -0.52
C PRO A 179 -2.76 8.38 -1.97
N LEU A 180 -2.06 9.49 -2.19
CA LEU A 180 -1.42 9.76 -3.48
C LEU A 180 -0.15 8.91 -3.62
N LEU A 181 0.29 8.64 -4.84
CA LEU A 181 1.53 7.89 -5.08
C LEU A 181 2.74 8.84 -4.98
N SER A 182 3.83 8.41 -4.31
CA SER A 182 5.07 9.21 -4.31
C SER A 182 5.75 9.21 -5.68
N ARG A 183 6.65 10.17 -5.95
CA ARG A 183 7.45 10.18 -7.20
C ARG A 183 8.23 8.89 -7.39
N ASP A 184 8.83 8.38 -6.32
CA ASP A 184 9.58 7.12 -6.37
C ASP A 184 8.67 5.93 -6.70
N THR A 185 7.43 5.95 -6.20
CA THR A 185 6.43 4.91 -6.49
C THR A 185 5.99 4.94 -7.96
N VAL A 186 5.71 6.13 -8.49
CA VAL A 186 5.37 6.30 -9.91
C VAL A 186 6.54 5.85 -10.81
N GLY A 187 7.77 6.24 -10.46
CA GLY A 187 8.97 5.77 -11.17
C GLY A 187 9.16 4.26 -11.07
N PHE A 188 8.95 3.69 -9.89
CA PHE A 188 9.00 2.24 -9.65
C PHE A 188 8.01 1.48 -10.54
N LEU A 189 6.75 1.92 -10.62
CA LEU A 189 5.76 1.30 -11.52
C LEU A 189 6.19 1.39 -12.99
N ARG A 190 6.60 2.57 -13.47
CA ARG A 190 7.05 2.75 -14.87
C ARG A 190 8.23 1.84 -15.25
N GLY A 191 9.09 1.53 -14.29
CA GLY A 191 10.26 0.67 -14.52
C GLY A 191 9.98 -0.83 -14.46
N HIS A 192 8.84 -1.26 -13.88
CA HIS A 192 8.59 -2.68 -13.61
C HIS A 192 7.32 -3.23 -14.24
N LEU A 193 6.30 -2.42 -14.55
CA LEU A 193 5.06 -2.94 -15.13
C LEU A 193 5.25 -3.45 -16.57
N VAL A 194 4.60 -4.57 -16.88
CA VAL A 194 4.55 -5.06 -18.28
C VAL A 194 3.51 -4.27 -19.09
N PRO A 195 3.56 -4.27 -20.43
CA PRO A 195 2.68 -3.42 -21.25
C PRO A 195 1.18 -3.54 -20.94
N LYS A 196 0.68 -4.76 -20.66
CA LYS A 196 -0.73 -4.96 -20.28
C LYS A 196 -1.09 -4.25 -18.97
N GLU A 197 -0.21 -4.34 -17.98
CA GLU A 197 -0.37 -3.70 -16.67
C GLU A 197 -0.23 -2.18 -16.76
N MET A 198 0.69 -1.72 -17.59
CA MET A 198 0.92 -0.31 -17.87
C MET A 198 -0.35 0.35 -18.45
N VAL A 199 -1.01 -0.30 -19.42
CA VAL A 199 -2.30 0.14 -19.98
C VAL A 199 -3.39 0.19 -18.91
N LEU A 200 -3.48 -0.84 -18.05
CA LEU A 200 -4.43 -0.83 -16.94
C LEU A 200 -4.17 0.36 -16.00
N TRP A 201 -2.93 0.55 -15.56
CA TRP A 201 -2.55 1.62 -14.64
C TRP A 201 -2.82 3.01 -15.22
N GLU A 202 -2.50 3.25 -16.49
CA GLU A 202 -2.81 4.51 -17.19
C GLU A 202 -4.31 4.77 -17.28
N SER A 203 -5.12 3.72 -17.48
CA SER A 203 -6.57 3.85 -17.55
C SER A 203 -7.21 4.34 -16.24
N LEU A 204 -6.54 4.15 -15.10
CA LEU A 204 -6.98 4.61 -13.77
C LEU A 204 -6.84 6.13 -13.59
N GLY A 205 -6.17 6.83 -14.51
CA GLY A 205 -6.13 8.30 -14.58
C GLY A 205 -5.15 8.96 -13.60
N GLU A 206 -5.25 10.29 -13.52
CA GLU A 206 -4.25 11.14 -12.85
C GLU A 206 -4.06 10.84 -11.37
N THR A 207 -5.11 10.40 -10.67
CA THR A 207 -5.03 10.04 -9.24
C THR A 207 -4.12 8.84 -8.98
N TRP A 208 -3.78 8.07 -10.02
CA TRP A 208 -2.86 6.94 -9.97
C TRP A 208 -1.54 7.18 -10.67
N THR A 209 -1.47 8.09 -11.65
CA THR A 209 -0.29 8.28 -12.50
C THR A 209 0.49 9.56 -12.21
N ARG A 210 -0.15 10.59 -11.65
CA ARG A 210 0.51 11.84 -11.24
C ARG A 210 1.07 11.68 -9.82
N PRO A 211 2.40 11.84 -9.62
CA PRO A 211 3.01 11.71 -8.30
C PRO A 211 2.61 12.87 -7.39
N ARG A 212 2.65 12.65 -6.07
CA ARG A 212 2.25 13.63 -5.04
C ARG A 212 2.91 14.99 -5.22
N SER A 213 4.19 15.04 -5.60
CA SER A 213 4.95 16.27 -5.82
C SER A 213 4.38 17.18 -6.91
N GLU A 214 3.61 16.63 -7.85
CA GLU A 214 2.97 17.35 -8.95
C GLU A 214 1.51 17.73 -8.65
N TRP A 215 0.95 17.29 -7.51
CA TRP A 215 -0.41 17.66 -7.12
C TRP A 215 -0.46 19.05 -6.49
N PRO A 216 -1.54 19.83 -6.72
CA PRO A 216 -1.76 21.10 -6.02
C PRO A 216 -1.64 20.96 -4.50
N ARG A 217 -1.09 22.00 -3.85
CA ARG A 217 -0.94 22.05 -2.39
C ARG A 217 -2.26 22.33 -1.68
N GLU A 218 -3.16 23.05 -2.35
CA GLU A 218 -4.44 23.48 -1.80
C GLU A 218 -5.59 23.09 -2.76
N PRO A 219 -6.71 22.54 -2.24
CA PRO A 219 -6.92 22.12 -0.86
C PRO A 219 -6.07 20.90 -0.48
N GLN A 220 -5.62 20.82 0.78
CA GLN A 220 -4.84 19.68 1.24
C GLN A 220 -5.67 18.40 1.21
N VAL A 221 -5.14 17.36 0.55
CA VAL A 221 -5.74 16.02 0.56
C VAL A 221 -5.58 15.46 1.97
N PRO A 222 -6.67 15.04 2.65
CA PRO A 222 -6.55 14.45 3.98
C PRO A 222 -5.67 13.19 3.96
N PRO A 223 -4.78 13.01 4.96
CA PRO A 223 -3.97 11.81 5.09
C PRO A 223 -4.83 10.55 5.14
N TYR A 224 -4.40 9.51 4.46
CA TYR A 224 -5.13 8.23 4.50
C TYR A 224 -4.78 7.46 5.78
N VAL A 225 -5.77 7.28 6.65
CA VAL A 225 -5.68 6.37 7.80
C VAL A 225 -6.38 5.06 7.45
N PRO A 226 -5.63 3.96 7.19
CA PRO A 226 -6.22 2.69 6.82
C PRO A 226 -6.90 2.03 8.02
N LYS A 227 -8.09 1.48 7.80
CA LYS A 227 -8.81 0.64 8.77
C LYS A 227 -8.74 -0.82 8.33
N PHE A 228 -7.97 -1.63 9.03
CA PHE A 228 -7.76 -3.04 8.68
C PHE A 228 -8.81 -3.94 9.33
N GLN A 229 -9.19 -5.03 8.66
CA GLN A 229 -10.17 -5.97 9.20
C GLN A 229 -9.67 -6.75 10.42
N SER A 230 -8.35 -6.80 10.62
CA SER A 230 -7.74 -7.37 11.82
C SER A 230 -8.04 -6.58 13.10
N GLY A 231 -8.55 -5.35 12.98
CA GLY A 231 -8.69 -4.40 14.09
C GLY A 231 -7.35 -3.78 14.52
N TRP A 232 -6.25 -4.14 13.87
CA TRP A 232 -4.95 -3.54 14.10
C TRP A 232 -4.90 -2.16 13.44
N GLU A 233 -4.39 -1.16 14.15
CA GLU A 233 -4.20 0.20 13.63
C GLU A 233 -2.70 0.52 13.55
N PRO A 234 -2.24 1.12 12.45
CA PRO A 234 -0.85 1.51 12.33
C PRO A 234 -0.52 2.72 13.21
N PRO A 235 0.70 2.80 13.76
CA PRO A 235 1.19 4.02 14.40
C PRO A 235 1.10 5.21 13.42
N LEU A 236 0.44 6.30 13.84
CA LEU A 236 0.12 7.45 12.97
C LEU A 236 1.38 8.22 12.53
N ASP A 237 2.40 8.26 13.38
CA ASP A 237 3.73 8.80 13.12
C ASP A 237 4.36 8.17 11.88
N VAL A 238 4.28 6.84 11.75
CA VAL A 238 4.83 6.11 10.58
C VAL A 238 4.12 6.48 9.28
N LEU A 239 2.82 6.79 9.35
CA LEU A 239 2.04 7.23 8.18
C LEU A 239 2.33 8.70 7.85
N GLN A 240 2.45 9.56 8.86
CA GLN A 240 2.71 10.99 8.67
C GLN A 240 4.11 11.27 8.12
N GLU A 241 5.10 10.46 8.49
CA GLU A 241 6.46 10.52 7.94
C GLU A 241 6.60 9.80 6.59
N ALA A 242 5.51 9.29 6.02
CA ALA A 242 5.60 8.58 4.76
C ALA A 242 6.01 9.52 3.62
N PRO A 243 6.84 9.06 2.66
CA PRO A 243 7.31 9.89 1.56
C PRO A 243 6.18 10.58 0.79
N TRP A 244 5.04 9.91 0.61
CA TRP A 244 3.87 10.44 -0.07
C TRP A 244 3.04 11.46 0.74
N GLU A 245 3.30 11.63 2.04
CA GLU A 245 2.69 12.68 2.88
C GLU A 245 3.62 13.90 3.01
N VAL A 246 4.95 13.67 3.04
CA VAL A 246 5.97 14.73 3.21
C VAL A 246 6.34 15.41 1.88
N GLU A 247 6.23 14.68 0.78
CA GLU A 247 6.49 15.18 -0.58
C GLU A 247 5.49 16.28 -0.94
N GLY A 248 5.93 17.55 -0.89
CA GLY A 248 5.09 18.73 -1.11
C GLY A 248 5.21 19.80 -0.02
N LEU A 249 5.70 19.46 1.18
CA LEU A 249 6.04 20.41 2.25
C LEU A 249 7.44 21.04 2.05
N ALA A 250 8.33 20.35 1.36
CA ALA A 250 9.75 20.72 1.22
C ALA A 250 10.07 21.83 0.20
N SER A 251 9.13 22.73 -0.12
CA SER A 251 9.47 23.94 -0.89
C SER A 251 8.85 25.17 -0.25
N ALA A 252 9.41 25.55 0.89
CA ALA A 252 9.64 26.94 1.21
C ALA A 252 11.17 27.11 1.27
N PRO A 253 11.80 27.95 0.43
CA PRO A 253 13.17 28.35 0.70
C PRO A 253 13.14 29.10 2.03
N ALA A 254 13.88 28.63 3.02
CA ALA A 254 14.24 29.47 4.14
C ALA A 254 15.01 30.67 3.58
N ASP A 255 14.52 31.87 3.83
CA ASP A 255 15.20 33.13 3.55
C ASP A 255 16.65 33.05 4.05
N GLU A 256 17.60 32.95 3.11
CA GLU A 256 19.02 33.16 3.35
C GLU A 256 19.29 34.62 2.94
N PRO A 257 19.62 35.53 3.86
CA PRO A 257 19.92 36.91 3.51
C PRO A 257 21.29 36.95 2.85
N THR A 258 21.31 36.97 1.52
CA THR A 258 22.50 37.19 0.72
C THR A 258 23.02 38.62 0.92
N PRO A 259 24.31 38.84 1.30
CA PRO A 259 24.92 40.14 1.14
C PRO A 259 25.36 40.29 -0.32
N VAL A 260 24.85 41.35 -0.93
CA VAL A 260 25.13 41.84 -2.28
C VAL A 260 26.64 41.90 -2.55
N SER A 261 27.09 41.30 -3.66
CA SER A 261 28.24 41.84 -4.39
C SER A 261 28.11 41.55 -5.88
N ARG A 262 27.88 42.65 -6.59
CA ARG A 262 27.79 42.79 -8.03
C ARG A 262 29.13 42.50 -8.70
N THR A 263 29.02 41.93 -9.90
CA THR A 263 29.88 42.12 -11.09
C THR A 263 31.35 41.69 -10.98
N SER A 264 31.78 40.75 -11.84
CA SER A 264 32.18 41.08 -13.21
C SER A 264 32.64 39.84 -13.99
N PHE A 265 32.34 39.83 -15.28
CA PHE A 265 32.82 38.90 -16.30
C PHE A 265 34.34 39.04 -16.49
N ARG A 266 35.06 37.94 -16.77
CA ARG A 266 35.88 37.73 -17.99
C ARG A 266 36.86 36.54 -17.88
N ASN A 267 36.95 35.81 -18.98
CA ASN A 267 37.75 34.62 -19.27
C ASN A 267 39.28 34.81 -19.28
N SER A 268 40.01 33.75 -18.85
CA SER A 268 41.19 33.07 -19.45
C SER A 268 42.50 33.82 -19.86
N PRO A 269 43.63 33.07 -20.02
CA PRO A 269 45.00 33.50 -19.60
C PRO A 269 46.06 33.65 -20.74
N LYS A 270 47.20 34.31 -20.41
CA LYS A 270 48.63 34.04 -20.81
C LYS A 270 49.50 35.26 -21.18
N HIS A 271 50.82 35.09 -20.98
CA HIS A 271 52.02 35.86 -21.39
C HIS A 271 52.43 37.04 -20.47
N GLY A 272 53.69 37.25 -20.02
CA GLY A 272 54.99 36.59 -20.20
C GLY A 272 56.14 37.40 -19.52
N LEU A 273 57.27 36.72 -19.26
CA LEU A 273 58.68 37.16 -19.02
C LEU A 273 59.14 38.02 -17.79
N ALA A 274 59.98 37.35 -16.97
CA ALA A 274 61.37 37.65 -16.56
C ALA A 274 61.73 38.83 -15.64
N SER A 275 62.35 38.53 -14.48
CA SER A 275 63.76 38.85 -14.11
C SER A 275 64.11 38.35 -12.69
N GLU A 276 65.23 37.63 -12.56
CA GLU A 276 66.00 37.35 -11.31
C GLU A 276 66.88 38.58 -10.95
N PRO A 277 67.50 38.74 -9.75
CA PRO A 277 68.41 37.78 -9.09
C PRO A 277 68.33 37.68 -7.54
N THR A 278 68.90 36.60 -6.98
CA THR A 278 69.22 36.41 -5.53
C THR A 278 70.63 36.99 -5.22
N PRO A 279 71.04 37.33 -3.96
CA PRO A 279 71.44 36.30 -2.97
C PRO A 279 71.40 36.67 -1.44
N GLN A 280 71.41 35.61 -0.61
CA GLN A 280 72.15 35.43 0.68
C GLN A 280 71.66 36.02 2.03
N GLY A 281 71.74 35.16 3.08
CA GLY A 281 71.76 35.49 4.52
C GLY A 281 70.83 34.63 5.38
N ASP A 282 71.10 33.34 5.59
CA ASP A 282 71.80 32.73 6.75
C ASP A 282 71.06 32.68 8.11
N VAL A 283 71.25 31.54 8.80
CA VAL A 283 70.93 31.17 10.20
C VAL A 283 69.56 30.52 10.51
N LEU A 284 69.59 29.19 10.57
CA LEU A 284 68.88 28.31 11.53
C LEU A 284 69.80 28.09 12.76
N PRO A 285 69.30 27.74 13.98
CA PRO A 285 68.96 26.35 14.24
C PRO A 285 67.73 26.06 15.13
N GLN A 286 67.32 24.81 14.98
CA GLN A 286 66.30 23.99 15.64
C GLN A 286 66.27 24.03 17.18
N VAL A 287 65.11 23.66 17.77
CA VAL A 287 64.89 22.41 18.53
C VAL A 287 63.47 22.41 19.15
N GLY A 288 62.76 21.28 19.05
CA GLY A 288 61.71 20.91 20.01
C GLY A 288 60.27 20.82 19.49
N SER A 289 59.93 19.72 18.83
CA SER A 289 58.63 19.04 18.99
C SER A 289 58.89 17.89 20.00
N PRO A 290 57.90 17.27 20.72
CA PRO A 290 56.47 17.20 20.40
C PRO A 290 55.54 17.34 21.63
N HIS A 291 54.24 17.55 21.42
CA HIS A 291 53.19 16.72 22.07
C HIS A 291 51.83 16.99 21.45
N ALA A 292 51.20 15.89 21.05
CA ALA A 292 49.82 15.79 20.59
C ALA A 292 48.83 16.02 21.75
N HIS A 293 47.56 16.13 21.37
CA HIS A 293 46.33 16.24 22.17
C HIS A 293 45.67 17.61 22.10
N ARG A 294 45.19 17.97 20.90
CA ARG A 294 44.07 18.89 20.77
C ARG A 294 42.79 18.11 21.09
N GLY A 295 42.19 18.44 22.23
CA GLY A 295 41.02 17.79 22.77
C GLY A 295 39.86 17.78 21.78
N TYR A 296 39.37 16.58 21.49
CA TYR A 296 38.02 16.35 21.03
C TYR A 296 37.13 16.54 22.26
N GLU A 297 36.32 17.59 22.28
CA GLU A 297 35.24 17.71 23.24
C GLU A 297 34.18 16.66 22.84
N PRO A 298 33.87 15.66 23.68
CA PRO A 298 32.72 14.80 23.40
C PRO A 298 31.49 15.64 23.72
N THR A 299 30.74 16.01 22.68
CA THR A 299 29.36 16.44 22.84
C THR A 299 28.65 15.46 23.78
N PRO A 300 27.88 15.92 24.78
CA PRO A 300 27.16 15.00 25.65
C PRO A 300 26.22 14.20 24.76
N ALA A 301 26.51 12.89 24.62
CA ALA A 301 25.59 11.97 24.00
C ALA A 301 24.26 12.13 24.75
N MET A 302 23.22 12.58 24.06
CA MET A 302 21.89 12.66 24.64
C MET A 302 21.50 11.24 25.05
N ALA A 303 21.62 10.95 26.35
CA ALA A 303 21.12 9.74 26.97
C ALA A 303 19.66 9.54 26.53
N LYS A 304 19.37 8.43 25.84
CA LYS A 304 18.00 8.15 25.39
C LYS A 304 17.30 7.44 26.52
N TYR A 305 16.33 8.11 27.13
CA TYR A 305 15.51 7.50 28.16
C TYR A 305 14.29 6.83 27.53
N VAL A 306 14.03 5.58 27.93
CA VAL A 306 12.83 4.83 27.55
C VAL A 306 12.00 4.56 28.80
N LYS A 307 10.68 4.69 28.68
CA LYS A 307 9.74 4.36 29.74
C LYS A 307 9.15 2.97 29.50
N VAL A 308 9.24 2.11 30.50
CA VAL A 308 8.77 0.73 30.45
C VAL A 308 7.24 0.72 30.52
N LEU A 309 6.58 0.07 29.55
CA LEU A 309 5.11 0.09 29.43
C LEU A 309 4.42 -1.07 30.17
N TYR A 310 5.17 -2.11 30.54
CA TYR A 310 4.66 -3.32 31.18
C TYR A 310 5.75 -3.99 32.00
N ASP A 311 5.36 -4.73 33.03
CA ASP A 311 6.29 -5.50 33.85
C ASP A 311 6.92 -6.62 33.01
N PHE A 312 8.24 -6.80 33.14
CA PHE A 312 8.96 -7.86 32.47
C PHE A 312 10.03 -8.43 33.40
N THR A 313 10.02 -9.75 33.60
CA THR A 313 11.05 -10.44 34.39
C THR A 313 11.99 -11.17 33.44
N ALA A 314 13.29 -10.87 33.54
CA ALA A 314 14.33 -11.50 32.73
C ALA A 314 14.33 -13.02 32.91
N ARG A 315 14.48 -13.75 31.81
CA ARG A 315 14.49 -15.23 31.81
C ARG A 315 15.88 -15.82 31.63
N ASN A 316 16.86 -14.99 31.32
CA ASN A 316 18.27 -15.36 31.15
C ASN A 316 19.16 -14.14 31.42
N ALA A 317 20.48 -14.34 31.44
CA ALA A 317 21.45 -13.29 31.79
C ALA A 317 21.61 -12.18 30.73
N ASN A 318 21.00 -12.31 29.55
CA ASN A 318 21.04 -11.29 28.49
C ASN A 318 19.76 -10.42 28.47
N GLU A 319 18.79 -10.69 29.35
CA GLU A 319 17.54 -9.94 29.50
C GLU A 319 17.59 -9.14 30.82
N LEU A 320 16.99 -7.94 30.85
CA LEU A 320 16.87 -7.10 32.06
C LEU A 320 15.44 -7.20 32.64
N SER A 321 15.31 -7.44 33.94
CA SER A 321 14.02 -7.37 34.64
C SER A 321 13.65 -5.91 34.87
N VAL A 322 12.45 -5.50 34.45
CA VAL A 322 11.99 -4.12 34.50
C VAL A 322 10.55 -4.05 35.00
N LEU A 323 10.22 -2.99 35.73
CA LEU A 323 8.87 -2.72 36.20
C LEU A 323 8.20 -1.69 35.31
N LYS A 324 6.88 -1.81 35.16
CA LYS A 324 6.08 -0.80 34.47
C LYS A 324 6.31 0.58 35.09
N ASP A 325 6.41 1.56 34.20
CA ASP A 325 6.72 2.96 34.48
C ASP A 325 8.17 3.27 34.90
N GLU A 326 9.05 2.26 34.95
CA GLU A 326 10.50 2.46 35.14
C GLU A 326 11.12 3.18 33.93
N VAL A 327 12.08 4.07 34.18
CA VAL A 327 12.77 4.85 33.14
C VAL A 327 14.21 4.36 33.05
N LEU A 328 14.61 3.91 31.87
CA LEU A 328 15.93 3.33 31.62
C LEU A 328 16.67 4.15 30.58
N GLU A 329 17.99 4.26 30.74
CA GLU A 329 18.90 4.87 29.78
C GLU A 329 19.36 3.82 28.75
N VAL A 330 19.31 4.17 27.46
CA VAL A 330 19.62 3.32 26.31
C VAL A 330 20.61 4.02 25.38
#